data_AF-A0ABD0RMR4-F1
#
_entry.id   AF-A0ABD0RMR4-F1
#
_cell.length_a   1.000
_cell.length_b   1.000
_cell.length_c   1.000
_cell.angle_alpha   90.00
_cell.angle_beta   90.00
_cell.angle_gamma   90.00
#
_symmetry.space_group_name_H-M   'P 1'
#
loop_
_entity.id
_entity.type
_entity.pdbx_description
1 polymer ?
#
loop_
_entity_poly.entity_id
_entity_poly.type
_entity_poly.pdbx_seq_one_letter_code
_entity_poly.pdbx_strand_id
1 'polypeptide(L)' 'VTVENFLRVLTGRLPPSTPRSKRLLSDDRSNILIYLTGHGGNGFLKFQDSEEISNMELADAFEQMWQKR' A
#
# COMPACT_ATOMS: atom_id res chain seq x y z
N VAL A 1 11.25 0.32 -6.57
CA VAL A 1 10.04 0.07 -5.75
C VAL A 1 9.75 1.38 -5.04
N THR A 2 8.57 1.98 -5.19
CA THR A 2 8.25 3.33 -4.67
C THR A 2 7.05 3.29 -3.75
N VAL A 3 6.91 4.30 -2.88
CA VAL A 3 5.75 4.47 -1.98
C VAL A 3 4.46 4.50 -2.79
N GLU A 4 4.42 5.29 -3.88
CA GLU A 4 3.26 5.38 -4.75
C GLU A 4 2.82 4.01 -5.30
N ASN A 5 3.78 3.19 -5.75
CA ASN A 5 3.44 1.87 -6.29
C ASN A 5 2.87 0.96 -5.20
N PHE A 6 3.41 1.01 -3.97
CA PHE A 6 2.89 0.27 -2.84
C PHE A 6 1.43 0.68 -2.53
N LEU A 7 1.16 1.98 -2.41
CA LEU A 7 -0.19 2.50 -2.16
C LEU A 7 -1.19 2.18 -3.29
N ARG A 8 -0.75 2.21 -4.55
CA ARG A 8 -1.58 1.83 -5.70
C ARG A 8 -1.95 0.35 -5.70
N VAL A 9 -1.05 -0.53 -5.22
CA VAL A 9 -1.35 -1.96 -5.06
C VAL A 9 -2.41 -2.16 -3.98
N LEU A 10 -2.27 -1.51 -2.81
CA LEU A 10 -3.24 -1.59 -1.72
C LEU A 10 -4.62 -1.10 -2.15
N THR A 11 -4.68 0.05 -2.82
CA THR A 11 -5.94 0.66 -3.24
C THR A 11 -6.49 0.12 -4.56
N GLY A 12 -5.78 -0.79 -5.24
CA GLY A 12 -6.16 -1.33 -6.55
C GLY A 12 -6.16 -0.31 -7.70
N ARG A 13 -5.55 0.88 -7.53
CA ARG A 13 -5.48 1.94 -8.54
C ARG A 13 -4.28 1.75 -9.49
N LEU A 14 -4.32 0.64 -10.22
CA LEU A 14 -3.28 0.24 -11.17
C LEU A 14 -3.79 0.38 -12.62
N PRO A 15 -2.94 0.77 -13.59
CA PRO A 15 -3.30 0.78 -15.01
C PRO A 15 -3.93 -0.56 -15.46
N PRO A 16 -4.86 -0.57 -16.44
CA PRO A 16 -5.44 -1.81 -16.96
C PRO A 16 -4.39 -2.78 -17.52
N SER A 17 -3.28 -2.27 -18.04
CA SER A 17 -2.15 -3.05 -18.57
C SER A 17 -1.29 -3.72 -17.49
N THR A 18 -1.47 -3.41 -16.20
CA THR A 18 -0.68 -4.02 -15.13
C THR A 18 -0.92 -5.53 -15.06
N PRO A 19 0.13 -6.38 -15.13
CA PRO A 19 0.00 -7.83 -15.08
C PRO A 19 -0.74 -8.31 -13.83
N ARG A 20 -1.51 -9.40 -13.97
CA ARG A 20 -2.29 -9.99 -12.86
C ARG A 20 -1.42 -10.35 -11.65
N SER A 21 -0.19 -10.82 -11.86
CA SER A 21 0.78 -11.16 -10.80
C SER A 21 1.29 -9.96 -10.00
N LYS A 22 1.04 -8.73 -10.46
CA LYS A 22 1.43 -7.48 -9.79
C LYS A 22 0.23 -6.74 -9.19
N ARG A 23 -0.89 -7.44 -8.96
CA ARG A 23 -2.12 -6.91 -8.37
C ARG A 23 -2.42 -7.68 -7.07
N LEU A 24 -3.01 -7.00 -6.09
CA LEU A 24 -3.39 -7.61 -4.81
C LEU A 24 -4.59 -8.57 -4.94
N LEU A 25 -5.57 -8.23 -5.79
CA LEU A 25 -6.77 -9.04 -6.07
C LEU A 25 -7.57 -9.46 -4.83
N SER A 26 -7.61 -8.60 -3.81
CA SER A 26 -8.38 -8.81 -2.58
C SER A 26 -9.84 -8.32 -2.72
N ASP A 27 -10.72 -8.96 -1.96
CA ASP A 27 -12.14 -8.63 -1.82
C ASP A 27 -12.56 -8.58 -0.32
N ASP A 28 -13.86 -8.47 -0.07
CA ASP A 28 -14.48 -8.41 1.26
C ASP A 28 -14.27 -9.67 2.13
N ARG A 29 -13.90 -10.80 1.50
CA ARG A 29 -13.65 -12.09 2.15
C ARG A 29 -12.16 -12.39 2.34
N SER A 30 -11.29 -11.55 1.81
CA SER A 30 -9.84 -11.73 1.85
C SER A 30 -9.26 -11.30 3.19
N ASN A 31 -8.34 -12.10 3.74
CA ASN A 31 -7.48 -11.68 4.84
C ASN A 31 -6.14 -11.20 4.28
N ILE A 32 -5.68 -10.02 4.70
CA ILE A 32 -4.49 -9.36 4.15
C ILE A 32 -3.46 -9.21 5.28
N LEU A 33 -2.24 -9.71 5.06
CA LEU A 33 -1.09 -9.44 5.91
C LEU A 33 -0.15 -8.48 5.18
N ILE A 34 0.15 -7.35 5.82
CA ILE A 34 1.13 -6.39 5.32
C ILE A 34 2.35 -6.45 6.24
N TYR A 35 3.50 -6.80 5.67
CA TYR A 35 4.78 -6.82 6.37
C TYR A 35 5.69 -5.72 5.83
N LEU A 36 6.08 -4.81 6.71
CA LEU A 36 6.99 -3.71 6.41
C LEU A 36 8.18 -3.79 7.35
N THR A 37 9.39 -3.70 6.80
CA THR A 37 10.65 -3.66 7.56
C THR A 37 11.51 -2.53 7.03
N GLY A 38 12.01 -1.70 7.92
CA GLY A 38 12.80 -0.52 7.56
C GLY A 38 13.08 0.36 8.78
N HIS A 39 13.87 1.41 8.58
CA HIS A 39 14.06 2.43 9.60
C HIS A 39 12.83 3.34 9.66
N GLY A 40 12.38 3.70 10.86
CA GLY A 40 11.25 4.61 11.04
C GLY A 40 11.54 5.67 12.09
N GLY A 41 10.65 6.65 12.17
CA GLY A 41 10.61 7.68 13.19
C GLY A 41 9.18 7.99 13.59
N ASN A 42 8.94 9.16 14.19
CA ASN A 42 7.58 9.53 14.59
C ASN A 42 6.70 9.77 13.34
N GLY A 43 5.74 8.87 13.12
CA GLY A 43 4.75 9.00 12.05
C GLY A 43 5.24 8.64 10.66
N PHE A 44 6.41 8.04 10.49
CA PHE A 44 6.90 7.59 9.18
C PHE A 44 7.76 6.33 9.24
N LEU A 45 7.79 5.62 8.11
CA LEU A 45 8.75 4.54 7.81
C LEU A 45 9.50 4.91 6.54
N LYS A 46 10.83 4.77 6.53
CA LYS A 46 11.64 4.99 5.34
C LYS A 46 11.38 3.94 4.28
N PHE A 47 11.36 4.37 3.04
CA PHE A 47 11.15 3.56 1.87
C PHE A 47 12.30 3.81 0.87
N GLN A 48 13.22 2.86 0.76
CA GLN A 48 14.52 3.09 0.11
C GLN A 48 15.27 4.29 0.75
N ASP A 49 16.21 4.91 0.03
CA ASP A 49 17.09 5.94 0.58
C ASP A 49 16.49 7.35 0.63
N SER A 50 15.45 7.63 -0.18
CA SER A 50 14.96 8.99 -0.40
C SER A 50 13.45 9.20 -0.17
N GLU A 51 12.67 8.12 -0.08
CA GLU A 51 11.22 8.22 0.14
C GLU A 51 10.88 7.79 1.57
N GLU A 52 9.75 8.28 2.07
CA GLU A 52 9.18 7.91 3.36
C GLU A 52 7.69 7.69 3.15
N ILE A 53 7.13 6.69 3.83
CA ILE A 53 5.68 6.50 3.91
C ILE A 53 5.22 6.96 5.28
N SER A 54 4.27 7.90 5.30
CA SER A 54 3.70 8.43 6.53
C SER A 54 2.60 7.51 7.08
N ASN A 55 2.36 7.63 8.38
CA ASN A 55 1.23 6.97 9.04
C ASN A 55 -0.13 7.44 8.49
N MET A 56 -0.23 8.71 8.06
CA MET A 56 -1.42 9.27 7.44
C MET A 56 -1.70 8.63 6.08
N GLU A 57 -0.68 8.48 5.22
CA GLU A 57 -0.84 7.81 3.92
C GLU A 57 -1.25 6.34 4.07
N LEU A 58 -0.71 5.64 5.08
CA LEU A 58 -1.12 4.27 5.40
C LEU A 58 -2.57 4.22 5.89
N ALA A 59 -2.96 5.12 6.80
CA ALA A 59 -4.32 5.20 7.31
C ALA A 59 -5.33 5.46 6.18
N ASP A 60 -5.03 6.42 5.31
CA ASP A 60 -5.87 6.75 4.15
C ASP A 60 -5.98 5.59 3.16
N ALA A 61 -4.89 4.84 2.93
CA ALA A 61 -4.93 3.66 2.06
C ALA A 61 -5.81 2.55 2.65
N PHE A 62 -5.72 2.30 3.96
CA PHE A 62 -6.54 1.30 4.64
C PHE A 62 -8.00 1.69 4.69
N GLU A 63 -8.30 2.97 4.93
CA GLU A 63 -9.67 3.50 4.87
C GLU A 63 -10.26 3.32 3.45
N GLN A 64 -9.49 3.60 2.41
CA GLN A 64 -9.93 3.36 1.03
C GLN A 64 -10.14 1.88 0.70
N MET A 65 -9.34 0.98 1.28
CA MET A 65 -9.56 -0.47 1.15
C MET A 65 -10.86 -0.87 1.86
N TRP A 66 -11.13 -0.30 3.04
CA TRP A 66 -12.34 -0.55 3.80
C TRP A 66 -13.60 -0.06 3.09
N GLN A 67 -13.58 1.15 2.53
CA GLN A 67 -14.72 1.72 1.79
C GLN A 67 -15.06 0.98 0.50
N LYS A 68 -14.11 0.22 -0.06
CA LYS A 68 -14.28 -0.60 -1.27
C LYS A 68 -14.86 -1.99 -1.00
N ARG A 69 -15.21 -2.31 0.25
CA ARG A 69 -15.97 -3.51 0.60
C ARG A 69 -17.28 -3.60 -0.17
#